data_AF-A0AAV0KU81-F1
#
_entry.id   AF-A0AAV0KU81-F1
#
_cell.length_a   1.000
_cell.length_b   1.000
_cell.length_c   1.000
_cell.angle_alpha   90.00
_cell.angle_beta   90.00
_cell.angle_gamma   90.00
#
_symmetry.space_group_name_H-M   'P 1'
#
loop_
_entity.id
_entity.type
_entity.pdbx_description
1 polymer ?
#
loop_
_entity_poly.entity_id
_entity_poly.type
_entity_poly.pdbx_seq_one_letter_code
_entity_poly.pdbx_strand_id
1 'polypeptide(L)'
;MKKEAVVVAAVAGAAAVCAAAAAADVLVRRRRQSRRREKARAIADAFQRKCATPMVKLQKLAEAMADEMHAGLSLNGGSKLKMLVSYVDNLPTGDEKGLFYALDLGGTNFRVMRVVLGGQEERVVKQESVEVSIPPHVMTATSDELFDFIAQALKIFVDTEGEDMRLSPGRQRELGFTFSFPVNQTSISSGNLIKWTKGFSIDDTVGQDVVAHLTKAMERFGVDMRVAALVNDTIGTLAGGRYNNPAVIAAVILGTGTNAAYVERANAIPKMQGVVPKSGEMVINMEWGSFHSPHLPLTEYDKALDIESLNPGDQIFEKVISGMYLGEILRRVLLKMAEEAALFGDVVPPKLMSPFILRDSSHVSGASRYLTRFNSCWKQTKRSLRDIKYFLGNKRAHCRALRHYCHPWSPSISCWDFRHPQESWKRHSSKRGREEVGDSIRWRVVRALRKV
;
A
#
# COMPACT_ATOMS: atom_id res chain seq x y z
N MET A 1 -47.33 -61.61 31.64
CA MET A 1 -46.97 -60.81 32.85
C MET A 1 -45.47 -60.87 33.24
N LYS A 2 -44.97 -61.88 33.99
CA LYS A 2 -43.62 -61.79 34.61
C LYS A 2 -42.47 -61.64 33.59
N LYS A 3 -42.53 -62.31 32.42
CA LYS A 3 -41.49 -62.18 31.38
C LYS A 3 -41.51 -60.79 30.72
N GLU A 4 -42.68 -60.24 30.38
CA GLU A 4 -42.76 -58.90 29.78
C GLU A 4 -42.23 -57.82 30.74
N ALA A 5 -42.54 -57.90 32.03
CA ALA A 5 -42.04 -56.95 33.03
C ALA A 5 -40.50 -56.91 33.09
N VAL A 6 -39.84 -58.07 33.00
CA VAL A 6 -38.37 -58.17 32.95
C VAL A 6 -37.81 -57.58 31.64
N VAL A 7 -38.46 -57.85 30.50
CA VAL A 7 -38.04 -57.27 29.20
C VAL A 7 -38.19 -55.75 29.20
N VAL A 8 -39.31 -55.22 29.68
CA VAL A 8 -39.55 -53.77 29.80
C VAL A 8 -38.53 -53.11 30.73
N ALA A 9 -38.23 -53.71 31.88
CA ALA A 9 -37.21 -53.21 32.79
C ALA A 9 -35.80 -53.21 32.16
N ALA A 10 -35.43 -54.26 31.43
CA ALA A 10 -34.15 -54.35 30.73
C ALA A 10 -34.02 -53.30 29.61
N VAL A 11 -35.07 -53.10 28.81
CA VAL A 11 -35.11 -52.09 27.74
C VAL A 11 -35.07 -50.67 28.33
N ALA A 12 -35.79 -50.41 29.42
CA ALA A 12 -35.74 -49.12 30.11
C ALA A 12 -34.35 -48.83 30.71
N GLY A 13 -33.70 -49.83 31.31
CA GLY A 13 -32.33 -49.73 31.82
C GLY A 13 -31.32 -49.44 30.71
N ALA A 14 -31.39 -50.16 29.59
CA ALA A 14 -30.53 -49.92 28.43
C ALA A 14 -30.74 -48.52 27.84
N ALA A 15 -31.99 -48.07 27.71
CA ALA A 15 -32.30 -46.72 27.25
C ALA A 15 -31.74 -45.63 28.18
N ALA A 16 -31.84 -45.82 29.50
CA ALA A 16 -31.28 -44.89 30.49
C ALA A 16 -29.75 -44.82 30.43
N VAL A 17 -29.06 -45.96 30.26
CA VAL A 17 -27.60 -46.01 30.10
C VAL A 17 -27.16 -45.30 28.81
N CYS A 18 -27.85 -45.55 27.68
CA CYS A 18 -27.58 -44.85 26.42
C CYS A 18 -27.82 -43.34 26.51
N ALA A 19 -28.88 -42.90 27.20
CA ALA A 19 -29.15 -41.48 27.44
C ALA A 19 -28.07 -40.82 28.32
N ALA A 20 -27.62 -41.51 29.38
CA ALA A 20 -26.54 -41.03 30.25
C ALA A 20 -25.20 -40.93 29.49
N ALA A 21 -24.86 -41.92 28.66
CA ALA A 21 -23.67 -41.91 27.82
C ALA A 21 -23.70 -40.76 26.79
N ALA A 22 -24.84 -40.54 26.13
CA ALA A 22 -25.03 -39.42 25.20
C ALA A 22 -24.93 -38.05 25.91
N ALA A 23 -25.49 -37.92 27.12
CA ALA A 23 -25.34 -36.71 27.93
C ALA A 23 -23.89 -36.46 28.35
N ALA A 24 -23.16 -37.52 28.75
CA ALA A 24 -21.74 -37.44 29.09
C ALA A 24 -20.88 -37.01 27.89
N ASP A 25 -21.08 -37.59 26.71
CA ASP A 25 -20.41 -37.19 25.48
C ASP A 25 -20.73 -35.73 25.10
N VAL A 26 -22.00 -35.30 25.17
CA VAL A 26 -22.37 -33.89 24.98
C VAL A 26 -21.66 -32.95 25.97
N LEU A 27 -21.48 -33.36 27.23
CA LEU A 27 -20.72 -32.60 28.24
C LEU A 27 -19.22 -32.57 27.94
N VAL A 28 -18.63 -33.69 27.52
CA VAL A 28 -17.22 -33.79 27.10
C VAL A 28 -16.96 -32.92 25.85
N ARG A 29 -17.82 -33.01 24.82
CA ARG A 29 -17.76 -32.16 23.63
C ARG A 29 -17.87 -30.67 23.99
N ARG A 30 -18.79 -30.29 24.89
CA ARG A 30 -18.91 -28.91 25.39
C ARG A 30 -17.64 -28.45 26.13
N ARG A 31 -17.06 -29.28 27.01
CA ARG A 31 -15.81 -28.99 27.72
C ARG A 31 -14.62 -28.85 26.76
N ARG A 32 -14.48 -29.77 25.79
CA ARG A 32 -13.47 -29.72 24.70
C ARG A 32 -13.61 -28.45 23.87
N GLN A 33 -14.83 -28.08 23.49
CA GLN A 33 -15.10 -26.85 22.73
C GLN A 33 -14.84 -25.57 23.55
N SER A 34 -15.08 -25.60 24.87
CA SER A 34 -14.79 -24.47 25.77
C SER A 34 -13.29 -24.21 25.83
N ARG A 35 -12.48 -25.23 26.18
CA ARG A 35 -11.01 -25.14 26.25
C ARG A 35 -10.39 -24.67 24.93
N ARG A 36 -10.95 -25.10 23.79
CA ARG A 36 -10.51 -24.65 22.45
C ARG A 36 -10.74 -23.16 22.23
N ARG A 37 -11.93 -22.64 22.56
CA ARG A 37 -12.23 -21.20 22.45
C ARG A 37 -11.36 -20.36 23.38
N GLU A 38 -11.13 -20.85 24.58
CA GLU A 38 -10.26 -20.24 25.60
C GLU A 38 -8.82 -20.16 25.11
N LYS A 39 -8.25 -21.24 24.56
CA LYS A 39 -6.90 -21.23 24.00
C LYS A 39 -6.76 -20.36 22.74
N ALA A 40 -7.73 -20.41 21.82
CA ALA A 40 -7.76 -19.52 20.65
C ALA A 40 -7.85 -18.04 21.07
N ARG A 41 -8.64 -17.72 22.10
CA ARG A 41 -8.70 -16.38 22.69
C ARG A 41 -7.37 -16.00 23.35
N ALA A 42 -6.73 -16.88 24.10
CA ALA A 42 -5.42 -16.59 24.71
C ALA A 42 -4.35 -16.23 23.66
N ILE A 43 -4.37 -16.90 22.49
CA ILE A 43 -3.51 -16.57 21.35
C ILE A 43 -3.87 -15.17 20.80
N ALA A 44 -5.15 -14.86 20.61
CA ALA A 44 -5.60 -13.54 20.13
C ALA A 44 -5.23 -12.40 21.10
N ASP A 45 -5.52 -12.59 22.39
CA ASP A 45 -5.24 -11.63 23.47
C ASP A 45 -3.71 -11.43 23.64
N ALA A 46 -2.90 -12.47 23.38
CA ALA A 46 -1.43 -12.35 23.34
C ALA A 46 -0.95 -11.57 22.10
N PHE A 47 -1.47 -11.87 20.91
CA PHE A 47 -1.13 -11.17 19.67
C PHE A 47 -1.48 -9.68 19.77
N GLN A 48 -2.70 -9.33 20.19
CA GLN A 48 -3.14 -7.94 20.38
C GLN A 48 -2.22 -7.16 21.35
N ARG A 49 -1.77 -7.79 22.44
CA ARG A 49 -0.85 -7.14 23.40
C ARG A 49 0.56 -6.96 22.83
N LYS A 50 1.09 -7.91 22.05
CA LYS A 50 2.41 -7.77 21.41
C LYS A 50 2.41 -6.67 20.34
N CYS A 51 1.39 -6.67 19.47
CA CYS A 51 1.22 -5.67 18.40
C CYS A 51 0.88 -4.25 18.90
N ALA A 52 0.60 -4.05 20.19
CA ALA A 52 0.13 -2.77 20.71
C ALA A 52 1.16 -1.65 20.51
N THR A 53 0.71 -0.54 19.91
CA THR A 53 1.47 0.69 19.62
C THR A 53 0.94 1.88 20.43
N PRO A 54 1.14 1.91 21.77
CA PRO A 54 0.80 3.09 22.57
C PRO A 54 1.66 4.29 22.14
N MET A 55 1.19 5.51 22.38
CA MET A 55 1.85 6.76 21.92
C MET A 55 3.35 6.81 22.25
N VAL A 56 3.75 6.40 23.47
CA VAL A 56 5.16 6.37 23.89
C VAL A 56 6.03 5.43 23.04
N LYS A 57 5.47 4.33 22.50
CA LYS A 57 6.18 3.45 21.55
C LYS A 57 6.27 4.10 20.17
N LEU A 58 5.22 4.80 19.74
CA LEU A 58 5.21 5.52 18.45
C LEU A 58 6.17 6.72 18.45
N GLN A 59 6.27 7.46 19.55
CA GLN A 59 7.26 8.54 19.74
C GLN A 59 8.69 7.99 19.60
N LYS A 60 9.02 6.93 20.34
CA LYS A 60 10.32 6.24 20.23
C LYS A 60 10.63 5.63 18.87
N LEU A 61 9.60 5.30 18.08
CA LEU A 61 9.77 4.85 16.70
C LEU A 61 10.01 6.03 15.74
N ALA A 62 9.40 7.19 15.98
CA ALA A 62 9.66 8.41 15.22
C ALA A 62 11.05 9.00 15.53
N GLU A 63 11.45 8.98 16.81
CA GLU A 63 12.81 9.32 17.27
C GLU A 63 13.85 8.44 16.56
N ALA A 64 13.72 7.11 16.67
CA ALA A 64 14.65 6.17 15.99
C ALA A 64 14.63 6.27 14.46
N MET A 65 13.49 6.64 13.84
CA MET A 65 13.42 6.90 12.40
C MET A 65 14.23 8.17 12.04
N ALA A 66 14.13 9.24 12.82
CA ALA A 66 14.91 10.47 12.61
C ALA A 66 16.42 10.23 12.79
N ASP A 67 16.81 9.44 13.80
CA ASP A 67 18.21 9.06 14.02
C ASP A 67 18.77 8.26 12.82
N GLU A 68 18.05 7.22 12.35
CA GLU A 68 18.42 6.45 11.16
C GLU A 68 18.41 7.32 9.89
N MET A 69 17.54 8.32 9.78
CA MET A 69 17.51 9.28 8.67
C MET A 69 18.79 10.13 8.65
N HIS A 70 19.17 10.71 9.79
CA HIS A 70 20.39 11.50 9.91
C HIS A 70 21.65 10.64 9.64
N ALA A 71 21.72 9.42 10.17
CA ALA A 71 22.82 8.50 9.91
C ALA A 71 22.91 8.11 8.42
N GLY A 72 21.76 7.85 7.77
CA GLY A 72 21.68 7.51 6.35
C GLY A 72 22.01 8.67 5.41
N LEU A 73 21.79 9.92 5.82
CA LEU A 73 22.24 11.13 5.09
C LEU A 73 23.72 11.47 5.34
N SER A 74 24.27 11.05 6.48
CA SER A 74 25.65 11.38 6.88
C SER A 74 26.70 10.56 6.11
N LEU A 75 26.43 9.29 5.84
CA LEU A 75 27.35 8.40 5.11
C LEU A 75 26.59 7.36 4.28
N ASN A 76 27.11 6.99 3.12
CA ASN A 76 26.60 5.86 2.34
C ASN A 76 26.79 4.56 3.13
N GLY A 77 25.67 3.89 3.46
CA GLY A 77 25.67 2.70 4.32
C GLY A 77 25.72 3.01 5.84
N GLY A 78 25.62 4.27 6.26
CA GLY A 78 25.60 4.65 7.68
C GLY A 78 24.32 4.27 8.45
N SER A 79 23.31 3.71 7.76
CA SER A 79 21.98 3.39 8.26
C SER A 79 21.38 2.24 7.45
N LYS A 80 20.35 1.57 7.97
CA LYS A 80 19.52 0.66 7.15
C LYS A 80 18.59 1.42 6.20
N LEU A 81 18.32 2.71 6.47
CA LEU A 81 17.74 3.63 5.49
C LEU A 81 18.81 4.03 4.46
N LYS A 82 18.54 3.82 3.17
CA LYS A 82 19.53 4.16 2.12
C LYS A 82 19.63 5.67 1.91
N MET A 83 18.55 6.40 2.13
CA MET A 83 18.46 7.88 1.98
C MET A 83 19.13 8.34 0.68
N LEU A 84 18.67 7.79 -0.45
CA LEU A 84 19.25 8.00 -1.78
C LEU A 84 19.00 9.43 -2.26
N VAL A 85 20.06 10.09 -2.71
CA VAL A 85 20.01 11.39 -3.39
C VAL A 85 19.41 11.16 -4.77
N SER A 86 18.31 11.85 -5.08
CA SER A 86 17.58 11.67 -6.34
C SER A 86 18.08 12.51 -7.52
N TYR A 87 18.93 13.51 -7.24
CA TYR A 87 19.29 14.57 -8.18
C TYR A 87 18.09 15.40 -8.70
N VAL A 88 16.90 15.25 -8.11
CA VAL A 88 15.77 16.16 -8.29
C VAL A 88 15.89 17.28 -7.26
N ASP A 89 16.39 18.42 -7.72
CA ASP A 89 16.62 19.63 -6.92
C ASP A 89 15.54 20.71 -7.11
N ASN A 90 14.80 20.64 -8.22
CA ASN A 90 13.71 21.55 -8.56
C ASN A 90 12.42 20.75 -8.82
N LEU A 91 11.45 20.87 -7.90
CA LEU A 91 10.16 20.22 -8.01
C LEU A 91 9.16 21.05 -8.84
N PRO A 92 8.10 20.43 -9.41
CA PRO A 92 7.12 21.16 -10.20
C PRO A 92 6.42 22.26 -9.39
N THR A 93 6.39 23.45 -9.97
CA THR A 93 5.85 24.69 -9.38
C THR A 93 4.34 24.81 -9.56
N GLY A 94 3.80 24.21 -10.63
CA GLY A 94 2.47 24.48 -11.15
C GLY A 94 2.47 25.37 -12.39
N ASP A 95 3.57 26.05 -12.73
CA ASP A 95 3.69 26.92 -13.92
C ASP A 95 4.13 26.18 -15.20
N GLU A 96 4.42 24.88 -15.11
CA GLU A 96 4.91 24.08 -16.23
C GLU A 96 3.89 24.02 -17.38
N LYS A 97 4.39 24.18 -18.63
CA LYS A 97 3.57 24.17 -19.85
C LYS A 97 4.17 23.30 -20.95
N GLY A 98 3.31 22.56 -21.66
CA GLY A 98 3.68 21.74 -22.80
C GLY A 98 3.28 20.27 -22.67
N LEU A 99 3.67 19.48 -23.67
CA LEU A 99 3.47 18.02 -23.72
C LEU A 99 4.66 17.30 -23.10
N PHE A 100 4.41 16.48 -22.09
CA PHE A 100 5.40 15.64 -21.43
C PHE A 100 4.96 14.17 -21.43
N TYR A 101 5.92 13.26 -21.50
CA TYR A 101 5.70 11.81 -21.43
C TYR A 101 6.17 11.26 -20.08
N ALA A 102 5.55 10.16 -19.64
CA ALA A 102 6.06 9.35 -18.54
C ALA A 102 5.93 7.85 -18.82
N LEU A 103 6.91 7.10 -18.34
CA LEU A 103 6.97 5.63 -18.37
C LEU A 103 7.08 5.16 -16.92
N ASP A 104 6.11 4.38 -16.44
CA ASP A 104 6.13 3.75 -15.11
C ASP A 104 6.34 2.24 -15.26
N LEU A 105 7.57 1.79 -15.01
CA LEU A 105 7.96 0.38 -14.98
C LEU A 105 8.06 -0.07 -13.51
N GLY A 106 6.98 -0.67 -13.01
CA GLY A 106 6.82 -0.97 -11.58
C GLY A 106 6.48 -2.41 -11.20
N GLY A 107 6.23 -3.31 -12.15
CA GLY A 107 5.88 -4.70 -11.90
C GLY A 107 5.70 -5.50 -13.20
N THR A 108 4.79 -6.50 -13.20
CA THR A 108 4.45 -7.30 -14.40
C THR A 108 3.77 -6.49 -15.50
N ASN A 109 3.31 -5.27 -15.18
CA ASN A 109 2.80 -4.30 -16.13
C ASN A 109 3.68 -3.04 -16.05
N PHE A 110 3.80 -2.32 -17.16
CA PHE A 110 4.24 -0.93 -17.17
C PHE A 110 3.14 -0.03 -17.74
N ARG A 111 3.23 1.28 -17.49
CA ARG A 111 2.33 2.28 -18.05
C ARG A 111 3.11 3.31 -18.86
N VAL A 112 2.70 3.53 -20.09
CA VAL A 112 3.09 4.71 -20.87
C VAL A 112 1.97 5.74 -20.78
N MET A 113 2.33 7.01 -20.58
CA MET A 113 1.36 8.10 -20.53
C MET A 113 1.94 9.40 -21.06
N ARG A 114 1.04 10.29 -21.49
CA ARG A 114 1.37 11.67 -21.86
C ARG A 114 0.43 12.64 -21.16
N VAL A 115 0.95 13.82 -20.86
CA VAL A 115 0.23 14.88 -20.17
C VAL A 115 0.51 16.22 -20.84
N VAL A 116 -0.54 16.99 -21.07
CA VAL A 116 -0.46 18.38 -21.53
C VAL A 116 -0.69 19.27 -20.31
N LEU A 117 0.35 20.04 -19.96
CA LEU A 117 0.32 20.99 -18.85
C LEU A 117 0.04 22.41 -19.38
N GLY A 118 -0.82 23.16 -18.68
CA GLY A 118 -1.24 24.52 -19.05
C GLY A 118 -0.80 25.60 -18.06
N GLY A 119 0.01 25.25 -17.06
CA GLY A 119 0.43 26.13 -15.96
C GLY A 119 -0.65 26.34 -14.90
N GLN A 120 -0.49 27.36 -14.05
CA GLN A 120 -1.21 27.42 -12.76
C GLN A 120 -2.75 27.47 -12.84
N GLU A 121 -3.30 28.01 -13.93
CA GLU A 121 -4.76 28.14 -14.11
C GLU A 121 -5.41 26.86 -14.63
N GLU A 122 -4.85 26.24 -15.67
CA GLU A 122 -5.43 25.07 -16.35
C GLU A 122 -4.94 23.73 -15.77
N ARG A 123 -3.77 23.72 -15.11
CA ARG A 123 -3.07 22.56 -14.56
C ARG A 123 -2.86 21.44 -15.58
N VAL A 124 -3.68 20.39 -15.57
CA VAL A 124 -3.61 19.26 -16.51
C VAL A 124 -4.74 19.42 -17.51
N VAL A 125 -4.39 19.84 -18.73
CA VAL A 125 -5.33 20.09 -19.83
C VAL A 125 -5.83 18.77 -20.43
N LYS A 126 -4.92 17.82 -20.63
CA LYS A 126 -5.17 16.51 -21.25
C LYS A 126 -4.22 15.48 -20.65
N GLN A 127 -4.71 14.28 -20.39
CA GLN A 127 -3.91 13.15 -19.93
C GLN A 127 -4.41 11.87 -20.58
N GLU A 128 -3.50 11.11 -21.18
CA GLU A 128 -3.80 9.85 -21.86
C GLU A 128 -2.76 8.80 -21.41
N SER A 129 -3.17 7.54 -21.24
CA SER A 129 -2.30 6.48 -20.72
C SER A 129 -2.71 5.10 -21.20
N VAL A 130 -1.72 4.27 -21.54
CA VAL A 130 -1.89 2.85 -21.87
C VAL A 130 -1.08 2.01 -20.88
N GLU A 131 -1.71 0.98 -20.33
CA GLU A 131 -1.04 -0.01 -19.48
C GLU A 131 -0.75 -1.27 -20.32
N VAL A 132 0.50 -1.72 -20.27
CA VAL A 132 1.04 -2.80 -21.10
C VAL A 132 1.50 -3.93 -20.18
N SER A 133 0.95 -5.13 -20.38
CA SER A 133 1.41 -6.33 -19.67
C SER A 133 2.71 -6.82 -20.29
N ILE A 134 3.70 -7.11 -19.45
CA ILE A 134 4.98 -7.68 -19.86
C ILE A 134 4.81 -9.21 -19.96
N PRO A 135 5.15 -9.84 -21.10
CA PRO A 135 5.15 -11.30 -21.20
C PRO A 135 6.14 -11.90 -20.19
N PRO A 136 5.79 -12.96 -19.43
CA PRO A 136 6.66 -13.48 -18.37
C PRO A 136 8.06 -13.91 -18.83
N HIS A 137 8.27 -14.26 -20.10
CA HIS A 137 9.59 -14.57 -20.64
C HIS A 137 10.47 -13.31 -20.76
N VAL A 138 9.91 -12.15 -21.11
CA VAL A 138 10.64 -10.87 -21.21
C VAL A 138 11.16 -10.41 -19.84
N MET A 139 10.49 -10.80 -18.75
CA MET A 139 10.97 -10.54 -17.39
C MET A 139 12.23 -11.33 -17.00
N THR A 140 12.61 -12.33 -17.79
CA THR A 140 13.78 -13.20 -17.58
C THR A 140 14.58 -13.39 -18.87
N ALA A 141 14.56 -12.39 -19.76
CA ALA A 141 15.23 -12.39 -21.06
C ALA A 141 16.55 -11.61 -20.98
N THR A 142 17.01 -11.06 -22.11
CA THR A 142 18.10 -10.07 -22.17
C THR A 142 17.62 -8.65 -21.84
N SER A 143 18.56 -7.74 -21.54
CA SER A 143 18.25 -6.32 -21.38
C SER A 143 17.64 -5.72 -22.65
N ASP A 144 18.22 -6.02 -23.81
CA ASP A 144 17.74 -5.48 -25.07
C ASP A 144 16.29 -5.92 -25.36
N GLU A 145 15.91 -7.17 -25.09
CA GLU A 145 14.50 -7.61 -25.25
C GLU A 145 13.50 -6.85 -24.36
N LEU A 146 13.84 -6.57 -23.09
CA LEU A 146 12.96 -5.80 -22.21
C LEU A 146 12.84 -4.34 -22.69
N PHE A 147 13.96 -3.68 -22.97
CA PHE A 147 13.95 -2.28 -23.35
C PHE A 147 13.39 -2.07 -24.77
N ASP A 148 13.57 -3.02 -25.70
CA ASP A 148 12.95 -3.01 -27.03
C ASP A 148 11.43 -3.23 -26.97
N PHE A 149 10.93 -4.09 -26.07
CA PHE A 149 9.49 -4.24 -25.84
C PHE A 149 8.87 -2.93 -25.32
N ILE A 150 9.58 -2.23 -24.43
CA ILE A 150 9.17 -0.91 -23.92
C ILE A 150 9.24 0.17 -25.02
N ALA A 151 10.29 0.20 -25.83
CA ALA A 151 10.45 1.17 -26.92
C ALA A 151 9.41 0.98 -28.03
N GLN A 152 9.03 -0.27 -28.35
CA GLN A 152 7.91 -0.55 -29.26
C GLN A 152 6.58 -0.03 -28.70
N ALA A 153 6.29 -0.22 -27.41
CA ALA A 153 5.10 0.33 -26.78
C ALA A 153 5.09 1.87 -26.76
N LEU A 154 6.25 2.50 -26.50
CA LEU A 154 6.42 3.96 -26.62
C LEU A 154 6.19 4.44 -28.05
N LYS A 155 6.73 3.75 -29.07
CA LYS A 155 6.53 4.07 -30.49
C LYS A 155 5.06 4.05 -30.87
N ILE A 156 4.37 2.94 -30.57
CA ILE A 156 2.93 2.78 -30.81
C ILE A 156 2.13 3.88 -30.10
N PHE A 157 2.49 4.23 -28.86
CA PHE A 157 1.78 5.27 -28.11
C PHE A 157 2.03 6.67 -28.68
N VAL A 158 3.25 7.01 -29.08
CA VAL A 158 3.59 8.26 -29.77
C VAL A 158 2.88 8.37 -31.12
N ASP A 159 2.74 7.27 -31.87
CA ASP A 159 2.02 7.25 -33.14
C ASP A 159 0.50 7.50 -33.00
N THR A 160 -0.04 7.54 -31.77
CA THR A 160 -1.42 7.99 -31.48
C THR A 160 -1.53 9.48 -31.14
N GLU A 161 -0.50 10.30 -31.36
CA GLU A 161 -0.58 11.76 -31.19
C GLU A 161 -1.61 12.38 -32.16
N GLY A 162 -2.54 13.17 -31.61
CA GLY A 162 -3.40 14.06 -32.39
C GLY A 162 -2.63 15.29 -32.87
N GLU A 163 -3.22 16.04 -33.80
CA GLU A 163 -2.58 17.27 -34.32
C GLU A 163 -2.37 18.33 -33.25
N ASP A 164 -3.15 18.28 -32.16
CA ASP A 164 -3.03 19.09 -30.94
C ASP A 164 -1.79 18.76 -30.09
N MET A 165 -1.10 17.66 -30.38
CA MET A 165 0.08 17.17 -29.64
C MET A 165 1.35 17.14 -30.49
N ARG A 166 1.34 17.67 -31.72
CA ARG A 166 2.58 17.86 -32.50
C ARG A 166 3.51 18.85 -31.82
N LEU A 167 4.75 18.43 -31.59
CA LEU A 167 5.81 19.31 -31.09
C LEU A 167 6.17 20.41 -32.10
N SER A 168 6.57 21.57 -31.58
CA SER A 168 7.18 22.63 -32.37
C SER A 168 8.49 22.16 -33.01
N PRO A 169 8.83 22.57 -34.26
CA PRO A 169 10.08 22.21 -34.89
C PRO A 169 11.31 22.49 -34.01
N GLY A 170 12.21 21.52 -33.90
CA GLY A 170 13.40 21.60 -33.04
C GLY A 170 13.17 21.28 -31.56
N ARG A 171 11.95 20.87 -31.16
CA ARG A 171 11.70 20.25 -29.85
C ARG A 171 11.58 18.73 -29.97
N GLN A 172 12.23 18.02 -29.05
CA GLN A 172 12.16 16.58 -28.85
C GLN A 172 11.20 16.25 -27.69
N ARG A 173 10.62 15.04 -27.65
CA ARG A 173 9.74 14.62 -26.54
C ARG A 173 10.54 14.41 -25.26
N GLU A 174 10.03 14.87 -24.13
CA GLU A 174 10.68 14.69 -22.83
C GLU A 174 9.96 13.62 -22.00
N LEU A 175 10.71 12.61 -21.57
CA LEU A 175 10.23 11.44 -20.85
C LEU A 175 10.71 11.43 -19.39
N GLY A 176 9.77 11.38 -18.46
CA GLY A 176 10.02 10.97 -17.07
C GLY A 176 9.99 9.44 -16.95
N PHE A 177 11.15 8.81 -16.78
CA PHE A 177 11.27 7.37 -16.59
C PHE A 177 11.16 7.04 -15.09
N THR A 178 9.96 6.62 -14.67
CA THR A 178 9.72 6.06 -13.35
C THR A 178 10.11 4.58 -13.34
N PHE A 179 11.23 4.26 -12.68
CA PHE A 179 11.81 2.92 -12.65
C PHE A 179 11.84 2.41 -11.20
N SER A 180 10.85 1.60 -10.84
CA SER A 180 10.55 1.31 -9.43
C SER A 180 11.27 0.06 -8.94
N PHE A 181 12.60 0.06 -9.09
CA PHE A 181 13.55 -0.97 -8.62
C PHE A 181 14.75 -0.31 -7.94
N PRO A 182 15.53 -1.04 -7.11
CA PRO A 182 16.74 -0.49 -6.49
C PRO A 182 17.77 -0.04 -7.53
N VAL A 183 17.99 1.27 -7.64
CA VAL A 183 18.96 1.92 -8.53
C VAL A 183 19.95 2.77 -7.73
N ASN A 184 21.21 2.74 -8.13
CA ASN A 184 22.23 3.69 -7.70
C ASN A 184 22.26 4.83 -8.72
N GLN A 185 21.50 5.89 -8.44
CA GLN A 185 21.37 7.02 -9.34
C GLN A 185 22.66 7.85 -9.37
N THR A 186 23.07 8.29 -10.55
CA THR A 186 24.35 9.01 -10.77
C THR A 186 24.14 10.41 -11.34
N SER A 187 22.99 10.68 -11.95
CA SER A 187 22.50 12.03 -12.26
C SER A 187 20.96 12.02 -12.32
N ILE A 188 20.33 13.18 -12.54
CA ILE A 188 18.87 13.23 -12.76
C ILE A 188 18.42 12.32 -13.91
N SER A 189 19.27 12.03 -14.90
CA SER A 189 18.97 11.24 -16.10
C SER A 189 19.94 10.07 -16.33
N SER A 190 20.51 9.47 -15.28
CA SER A 190 21.29 8.22 -15.36
C SER A 190 21.33 7.50 -14.02
N GLY A 191 21.31 6.16 -14.03
CA GLY A 191 21.36 5.38 -12.80
C GLY A 191 21.49 3.88 -13.01
N ASN A 192 22.40 3.27 -12.26
CA ASN A 192 22.77 1.86 -12.43
C ASN A 192 21.86 0.94 -11.62
N LEU A 193 21.32 -0.11 -12.24
CA LEU A 193 20.50 -1.11 -11.52
C LEU A 193 21.35 -1.82 -10.45
N ILE A 194 20.90 -1.82 -9.18
CA ILE A 194 21.56 -2.53 -8.09
C ILE A 194 21.17 -4.01 -8.08
N LYS A 195 19.87 -4.30 -8.19
CA LYS A 195 19.32 -5.67 -8.31
C LYS A 195 17.87 -5.66 -8.77
N TRP A 196 17.48 -6.66 -9.55
CA TRP A 196 16.08 -6.92 -9.86
C TRP A 196 15.28 -7.33 -8.62
N THR A 197 13.95 -7.14 -8.72
CA THR A 197 12.97 -7.56 -7.71
C THR A 197 11.67 -7.94 -8.43
N LYS A 198 10.58 -8.25 -7.69
CA LYS A 198 9.22 -8.39 -8.23
C LYS A 198 9.04 -9.47 -9.33
N GLY A 199 9.97 -10.41 -9.44
CA GLY A 199 9.94 -11.51 -10.42
C GLY A 199 10.77 -11.27 -11.69
N PHE A 200 11.47 -10.13 -11.82
CA PHE A 200 12.46 -9.93 -12.88
C PHE A 200 13.78 -10.65 -12.54
N SER A 201 14.47 -11.15 -13.58
CA SER A 201 15.80 -11.75 -13.49
C SER A 201 16.53 -11.61 -14.83
N ILE A 202 17.03 -10.40 -15.11
CA ILE A 202 17.73 -10.05 -16.36
C ILE A 202 19.17 -9.66 -15.98
N ASP A 203 20.08 -10.63 -16.03
CA ASP A 203 21.38 -10.53 -15.36
C ASP A 203 22.31 -9.49 -16.02
N ASP A 204 22.20 -9.27 -17.33
CA ASP A 204 23.01 -8.31 -18.08
C ASP A 204 22.67 -6.84 -17.78
N THR A 205 21.50 -6.53 -17.20
CA THR A 205 21.18 -5.16 -16.75
C THR A 205 21.86 -4.81 -15.43
N VAL A 206 22.31 -5.80 -14.64
CA VAL A 206 22.78 -5.55 -13.27
C VAL A 206 24.11 -4.78 -13.31
N GLY A 207 24.13 -3.64 -12.61
CA GLY A 207 25.23 -2.69 -12.65
C GLY A 207 25.22 -1.72 -13.84
N GLN A 208 24.33 -1.88 -14.83
CA GLN A 208 24.24 -1.02 -16.01
C GLN A 208 23.26 0.14 -15.84
N ASP A 209 23.49 1.25 -16.56
CA ASP A 209 22.60 2.41 -16.58
C ASP A 209 21.31 2.13 -17.37
N VAL A 210 20.18 2.09 -16.67
CA VAL A 210 18.87 1.78 -17.26
C VAL A 210 18.39 2.86 -18.23
N VAL A 211 18.89 4.10 -18.12
CA VAL A 211 18.59 5.16 -19.07
C VAL A 211 19.32 4.93 -20.39
N ALA A 212 20.60 4.53 -20.34
CA ALA A 212 21.36 4.20 -21.54
C ALA A 212 20.77 3.02 -22.32
N HIS A 213 20.21 2.01 -21.65
CA HIS A 213 19.47 0.93 -22.33
C HIS A 213 18.16 1.42 -22.96
N LEU A 214 17.35 2.21 -22.25
CA LEU A 214 16.10 2.74 -22.79
C LEU A 214 16.35 3.68 -24.00
N THR A 215 17.36 4.55 -23.93
CA THR A 215 17.73 5.43 -25.05
C THR A 215 18.14 4.63 -26.29
N LYS A 216 19.00 3.61 -26.16
CA LYS A 216 19.38 2.73 -27.29
C LYS A 216 18.18 2.02 -27.90
N ALA A 217 17.23 1.56 -27.09
CA ALA A 217 16.00 0.95 -27.59
C ALA A 217 15.10 1.97 -28.33
N MET A 218 14.95 3.20 -27.79
CA MET A 218 14.24 4.28 -28.47
C MET A 218 14.89 4.65 -29.80
N GLU A 219 16.22 4.69 -29.88
CA GLU A 219 16.98 4.85 -31.13
C GLU A 219 16.70 3.72 -32.13
N ARG A 220 16.75 2.45 -31.70
CA ARG A 220 16.46 1.27 -32.54
C ARG A 220 15.06 1.31 -33.16
N PHE A 221 14.06 1.85 -32.45
CA PHE A 221 12.67 1.94 -32.93
C PHE A 221 12.27 3.32 -33.48
N GLY A 222 13.23 4.26 -33.64
CA GLY A 222 12.97 5.59 -34.21
C GLY A 222 12.02 6.45 -33.38
N VAL A 223 12.07 6.33 -32.05
CA VAL A 223 11.27 7.12 -31.11
C VAL A 223 12.04 8.41 -30.79
N ASP A 224 11.65 9.53 -31.42
CA ASP A 224 12.23 10.85 -31.12
C ASP A 224 11.78 11.36 -29.74
N MET A 225 12.56 10.97 -28.73
CA MET A 225 12.28 11.18 -27.30
C MET A 225 13.57 11.07 -26.47
N ARG A 226 13.70 11.92 -25.44
CA ARG A 226 14.80 11.94 -24.47
C ARG A 226 14.28 11.64 -23.07
N VAL A 227 14.98 10.77 -22.34
CA VAL A 227 14.79 10.65 -20.89
C VAL A 227 15.29 11.92 -20.21
N ALA A 228 14.37 12.75 -19.74
CA ALA A 228 14.67 14.01 -19.06
C ALA A 228 14.94 13.80 -17.56
N ALA A 229 14.28 12.81 -16.95
CA ALA A 229 14.54 12.39 -15.58
C ALA A 229 14.31 10.88 -15.40
N LEU A 230 15.19 10.23 -14.65
CA LEU A 230 15.00 8.92 -14.02
C LEU A 230 14.51 9.17 -12.59
N VAL A 231 13.42 8.54 -12.18
CA VAL A 231 12.81 8.73 -10.86
C VAL A 231 12.29 7.42 -10.27
N ASN A 232 12.14 7.39 -8.95
CA ASN A 232 11.39 6.36 -8.24
C ASN A 232 9.89 6.74 -8.17
N ASP A 233 8.97 5.77 -8.10
CA ASP A 233 7.51 5.97 -7.95
C ASP A 233 7.13 6.95 -6.83
N THR A 234 7.85 6.91 -5.72
CA THR A 234 7.59 7.74 -4.55
C THR A 234 8.05 9.18 -4.77
N ILE A 235 9.11 9.39 -5.56
CA ILE A 235 9.53 10.72 -6.04
C ILE A 235 8.51 11.27 -7.04
N GLY A 236 8.06 10.46 -8.00
CA GLY A 236 7.00 10.85 -8.95
C GLY A 236 5.70 11.23 -8.24
N THR A 237 5.34 10.49 -7.18
CA THR A 237 4.20 10.80 -6.31
C THR A 237 4.39 12.13 -5.56
N LEU A 238 5.61 12.43 -5.08
CA LEU A 238 5.93 13.72 -4.46
C LEU A 238 5.82 14.88 -5.47
N ALA A 239 6.40 14.72 -6.66
CA ALA A 239 6.36 15.72 -7.73
C ALA A 239 4.93 16.02 -8.19
N GLY A 240 4.11 14.98 -8.42
CA GLY A 240 2.69 15.14 -8.75
C GLY A 240 1.86 15.76 -7.61
N GLY A 241 2.26 15.53 -6.35
CA GLY A 241 1.71 16.24 -5.20
C GLY A 241 2.08 17.73 -5.18
N ARG A 242 3.38 18.05 -5.29
CA ARG A 242 3.91 19.43 -5.26
C ARG A 242 3.37 20.28 -6.42
N TYR A 243 3.22 19.71 -7.63
CA TYR A 243 2.59 20.37 -8.79
C TYR A 243 1.18 20.92 -8.49
N ASN A 244 0.41 20.23 -7.64
CA ASN A 244 -0.95 20.60 -7.29
C ASN A 244 -1.04 21.40 -5.98
N ASN A 245 -0.05 21.27 -5.09
CA ASN A 245 -0.01 21.93 -3.78
C ASN A 245 1.45 22.19 -3.35
N PRO A 246 1.90 23.46 -3.30
CA PRO A 246 3.29 23.80 -2.96
C PRO A 246 3.68 23.40 -1.52
N ALA A 247 2.72 23.13 -0.62
CA ALA A 247 2.99 22.69 0.75
C ALA A 247 3.34 21.20 0.88
N VAL A 248 3.39 20.42 -0.20
CA VAL A 248 3.77 19.00 -0.16
C VAL A 248 5.28 18.86 0.06
N ILE A 249 5.66 18.42 1.26
CA ILE A 249 7.06 18.17 1.65
C ILE A 249 7.47 16.68 1.59
N ALA A 250 6.50 15.76 1.52
CA ALA A 250 6.75 14.32 1.52
C ALA A 250 5.66 13.54 0.77
N ALA A 251 6.03 12.36 0.28
CA ALA A 251 5.12 11.35 -0.27
C ALA A 251 5.42 9.98 0.34
N VAL A 252 4.38 9.16 0.47
CA VAL A 252 4.47 7.82 1.09
C VAL A 252 3.64 6.83 0.29
N ILE A 253 4.26 5.72 -0.09
CA ILE A 253 3.59 4.57 -0.72
C ILE A 253 3.23 3.54 0.36
N LEU A 254 1.95 3.21 0.45
CA LEU A 254 1.40 2.12 1.28
C LEU A 254 0.56 1.20 0.38
N GLY A 255 1.25 0.32 -0.36
CA GLY A 255 0.65 -0.59 -1.34
C GLY A 255 1.09 -2.05 -1.09
N THR A 256 1.38 -2.78 -2.16
CA THR A 256 1.98 -4.12 -2.09
C THR A 256 3.29 -4.10 -1.31
N GLY A 257 4.15 -3.12 -1.61
CA GLY A 257 5.31 -2.73 -0.81
C GLY A 257 5.11 -1.37 -0.15
N THR A 258 6.18 -0.80 0.42
CA THR A 258 6.15 0.55 1.00
C THR A 258 7.46 1.30 0.84
N ASN A 259 7.35 2.61 0.60
CA ASN A 259 8.48 3.52 0.53
C ASN A 259 8.04 4.95 0.93
N ALA A 260 9.00 5.83 1.22
CA ALA A 260 8.79 7.24 1.44
C ALA A 260 9.86 8.09 0.73
N ALA A 261 9.45 9.26 0.26
CA ALA A 261 10.35 10.28 -0.25
C ALA A 261 9.97 11.63 0.34
N TYR A 262 10.94 12.52 0.52
CA TYR A 262 10.70 13.85 1.09
C TYR A 262 11.73 14.86 0.60
N VAL A 263 11.45 16.14 0.84
CA VAL A 263 12.35 17.24 0.52
C VAL A 263 13.21 17.57 1.74
N GLU A 264 14.52 17.41 1.62
CA GLU A 264 15.49 17.85 2.62
C GLU A 264 16.25 19.09 2.10
N ARG A 265 16.76 19.89 3.03
CA ARG A 265 17.68 20.99 2.74
C ARG A 265 19.00 20.40 2.27
N ALA A 266 19.45 20.82 1.09
CA ALA A 266 20.63 20.25 0.45
C ALA A 266 21.94 20.40 1.25
N ASN A 267 22.01 21.35 2.19
CA ASN A 267 23.14 21.53 3.11
C ASN A 267 23.10 20.60 4.35
N ALA A 268 22.03 19.84 4.56
CA ALA A 268 21.86 18.87 5.64
C ALA A 268 22.19 17.41 5.22
N ILE A 269 22.90 17.24 4.08
CA ILE A 269 23.22 15.93 3.50
C ILE A 269 24.75 15.75 3.39
N PRO A 270 25.47 15.40 4.48
CA PRO A 270 26.93 15.34 4.47
C PRO A 270 27.55 14.39 3.43
N LYS A 271 26.83 13.33 3.03
CA LYS A 271 27.31 12.38 2.00
C LYS A 271 27.15 12.88 0.56
N MET A 272 26.41 13.97 0.32
CA MET A 272 26.17 14.47 -1.03
C MET A 272 27.43 15.17 -1.56
N GLN A 273 27.97 14.64 -2.65
CA GLN A 273 29.15 15.20 -3.31
C GLN A 273 28.74 16.16 -4.43
N GLY A 274 29.54 17.20 -4.65
CA GLY A 274 29.32 18.19 -5.71
C GLY A 274 28.78 19.53 -5.20
N VAL A 275 28.16 20.30 -6.10
CA VAL A 275 27.66 21.65 -5.82
C VAL A 275 26.26 21.56 -5.22
N VAL A 276 26.03 22.27 -4.11
CA VAL A 276 24.70 22.42 -3.51
C VAL A 276 23.74 23.07 -4.53
N PRO A 277 22.56 22.48 -4.81
CA PRO A 277 21.60 23.04 -5.75
C PRO A 277 21.16 24.47 -5.46
N LYS A 278 20.81 25.21 -6.52
CA LYS A 278 20.38 26.62 -6.44
C LYS A 278 19.08 26.83 -5.67
N SER A 279 18.23 25.81 -5.60
CA SER A 279 17.00 25.80 -4.78
C SER A 279 17.27 25.70 -3.28
N GLY A 280 18.43 25.15 -2.89
CA GLY A 280 18.68 24.69 -1.52
C GLY A 280 17.87 23.46 -1.10
N GLU A 281 17.02 22.91 -1.98
CA GLU A 281 16.23 21.69 -1.78
C GLU A 281 16.88 20.49 -2.50
N MET A 282 16.70 19.28 -1.96
CA MET A 282 17.02 18.01 -2.62
C MET A 282 16.00 16.96 -2.21
N VAL A 283 15.40 16.28 -3.19
CA VAL A 283 14.48 15.17 -2.89
C VAL A 283 15.28 13.92 -2.51
N ILE A 284 14.91 13.29 -1.40
CA ILE A 284 15.51 12.04 -0.91
C ILE A 284 14.50 10.91 -1.07
N ASN A 285 14.92 9.80 -1.71
CA ASN A 285 14.23 8.52 -1.62
C ASN A 285 14.77 7.77 -0.37
N MET A 286 13.93 7.55 0.63
CA MET A 286 14.37 6.95 1.90
C MET A 286 14.69 5.45 1.78
N GLU A 287 14.05 4.75 0.84
CA GLU A 287 14.03 3.27 0.74
C GLU A 287 13.60 2.61 2.06
N TRP A 288 12.57 3.19 2.71
CA TRP A 288 12.36 3.03 4.15
C TRP A 288 11.93 1.64 4.62
N GLY A 289 11.64 0.72 3.70
CA GLY A 289 11.21 -0.63 4.03
C GLY A 289 12.25 -1.40 4.86
N SER A 290 13.54 -1.08 4.70
CA SER A 290 14.65 -1.63 5.49
C SER A 290 14.79 -1.08 6.92
N PHE A 291 14.01 -0.07 7.32
CA PHE A 291 14.06 0.46 8.69
C PHE A 291 13.93 -0.63 9.75
N HIS A 292 14.73 -0.51 10.80
CA HIS A 292 14.70 -1.42 11.95
C HIS A 292 14.86 -0.63 13.24
N SER A 293 14.14 -1.03 14.28
CA SER A 293 14.28 -0.47 15.62
C SER A 293 13.87 -1.50 16.67
N PRO A 294 14.53 -1.57 17.84
CA PRO A 294 14.08 -2.42 18.96
C PRO A 294 12.71 -1.99 19.52
N HIS A 295 12.16 -0.86 19.08
CA HIS A 295 10.84 -0.39 19.44
C HIS A 295 9.73 -0.88 18.49
N LEU A 296 10.06 -1.56 17.38
CA LEU A 296 9.08 -2.19 16.52
C LEU A 296 8.34 -3.30 17.28
N PRO A 297 7.00 -3.40 17.18
CA PRO A 297 6.18 -4.34 17.97
C PRO A 297 6.22 -5.79 17.42
N LEU A 298 7.42 -6.28 17.07
CA LEU A 298 7.62 -7.55 16.37
C LEU A 298 7.18 -8.75 17.21
N THR A 299 6.24 -9.52 16.68
CA THR A 299 5.73 -10.75 17.26
C THR A 299 6.56 -11.97 16.83
N GLU A 300 6.16 -13.15 17.29
CA GLU A 300 6.70 -14.43 16.79
C GLU A 300 6.33 -14.71 15.33
N TYR A 301 5.18 -14.19 14.86
CA TYR A 301 4.69 -14.40 13.51
C TYR A 301 5.48 -13.61 12.49
N ASP A 302 5.84 -12.36 12.83
CA ASP A 302 6.64 -11.46 11.98
C ASP A 302 8.08 -11.98 11.86
N LYS A 303 8.64 -12.53 12.96
CA LYS A 303 9.96 -13.16 12.97
C LYS A 303 10.00 -14.45 12.15
N ALA A 304 8.98 -15.30 12.25
CA ALA A 304 8.89 -16.49 11.40
C ALA A 304 8.70 -16.12 9.91
N LEU A 305 7.89 -15.10 9.62
CA LEU A 305 7.73 -14.54 8.27
C LEU A 305 9.05 -14.02 7.71
N ASP A 306 9.84 -13.32 8.51
CA ASP A 306 11.18 -12.83 8.11
C ASP A 306 12.15 -13.98 7.82
N ILE A 307 12.25 -14.97 8.71
CA ILE A 307 13.13 -16.14 8.55
C ILE A 307 12.76 -16.97 7.31
N GLU A 308 11.47 -17.09 6.99
CA GLU A 308 10.96 -17.80 5.80
C GLU A 308 10.91 -16.93 4.52
N SER A 309 11.42 -15.69 4.57
CA SER A 309 11.43 -14.79 3.42
C SER A 309 12.62 -15.02 2.48
N LEU A 310 12.56 -14.45 1.28
CA LEU A 310 13.68 -14.43 0.33
C LEU A 310 14.82 -13.49 0.76
N ASN A 311 14.64 -12.72 1.84
CA ASN A 311 15.58 -11.72 2.34
C ASN A 311 15.53 -11.58 3.89
N PRO A 312 15.87 -12.64 4.66
CA PRO A 312 15.80 -12.59 6.13
C PRO A 312 16.67 -11.47 6.71
N GLY A 313 16.18 -10.74 7.71
CA GLY A 313 16.86 -9.61 8.34
C GLY A 313 16.77 -8.27 7.58
N ASP A 314 16.32 -8.28 6.32
CA ASP A 314 16.12 -7.07 5.49
C ASP A 314 14.62 -6.75 5.31
N GLN A 315 14.31 -5.50 4.92
CA GLN A 315 12.93 -5.03 4.69
C GLN A 315 11.98 -5.22 5.89
N ILE A 316 12.48 -5.14 7.14
CA ILE A 316 11.72 -5.45 8.36
C ILE A 316 10.51 -4.53 8.56
N PHE A 317 10.63 -3.22 8.26
CA PHE A 317 9.51 -2.28 8.38
C PHE A 317 8.43 -2.55 7.32
N GLU A 318 8.84 -2.82 6.08
CA GLU A 318 7.92 -3.24 5.01
C GLU A 318 7.16 -4.52 5.38
N LYS A 319 7.87 -5.53 5.92
CA LYS A 319 7.30 -6.82 6.36
C LYS A 319 6.21 -6.71 7.42
N VAL A 320 6.10 -5.58 8.14
CA VAL A 320 5.06 -5.36 9.17
C VAL A 320 4.01 -4.29 8.83
N ILE A 321 4.19 -3.51 7.74
CA ILE A 321 3.19 -2.50 7.34
C ILE A 321 2.62 -2.64 5.91
N SER A 322 3.29 -3.34 4.99
CA SER A 322 2.84 -3.40 3.59
C SER A 322 1.80 -4.48 3.30
N GLY A 323 1.01 -4.24 2.25
CA GLY A 323 -0.12 -5.09 1.87
C GLY A 323 0.26 -6.53 1.52
N MET A 324 1.49 -6.78 1.04
CA MET A 324 1.98 -8.13 0.77
C MET A 324 2.00 -9.01 2.03
N TYR A 325 2.32 -8.44 3.19
CA TYR A 325 2.66 -9.19 4.40
C TYR A 325 1.54 -9.18 5.45
N LEU A 326 0.68 -8.15 5.51
CA LEU A 326 -0.44 -8.11 6.47
C LEU A 326 -1.36 -9.35 6.39
N GLY A 327 -1.60 -9.86 5.18
CA GLY A 327 -2.35 -11.10 4.96
C GLY A 327 -1.60 -12.36 5.42
N GLU A 328 -0.27 -12.37 5.30
CA GLU A 328 0.59 -13.49 5.69
C GLU A 328 0.77 -13.56 7.22
N ILE A 329 0.88 -12.42 7.90
CA ILE A 329 0.84 -12.34 9.37
C ILE A 329 -0.49 -12.92 9.87
N LEU A 330 -1.62 -12.49 9.30
CA LEU A 330 -2.94 -13.04 9.62
C LEU A 330 -3.02 -14.57 9.37
N ARG A 331 -2.46 -15.06 8.25
CA ARG A 331 -2.39 -16.50 7.95
C ARG A 331 -1.66 -17.26 9.06
N ARG A 332 -0.50 -16.76 9.50
CA ARG A 332 0.33 -17.38 10.57
C ARG A 332 -0.38 -17.40 11.92
N VAL A 333 -1.08 -16.31 12.30
CA VAL A 333 -1.91 -16.28 13.51
C VAL A 333 -3.03 -17.32 13.44
N LEU A 334 -3.75 -17.39 12.31
CA LEU A 334 -4.85 -18.34 12.11
C LEU A 334 -4.37 -19.80 12.03
N LEU A 335 -3.19 -20.05 11.44
CA LEU A 335 -2.59 -21.38 11.38
C LEU A 335 -2.26 -21.90 12.79
N LYS A 336 -1.58 -21.08 13.61
CA LYS A 336 -1.30 -21.42 15.01
C LYS A 336 -2.59 -21.69 15.80
N MET A 337 -3.66 -20.91 15.59
CA MET A 337 -4.97 -21.19 16.21
C MET A 337 -5.65 -22.47 15.65
N ALA A 338 -5.43 -22.83 14.40
CA ALA A 338 -5.93 -24.07 13.81
C ALA A 338 -5.25 -25.30 14.44
N GLU A 339 -3.92 -25.28 14.53
CA GLU A 339 -3.09 -26.34 15.09
C GLU A 339 -3.30 -26.47 16.60
N GLU A 340 -3.06 -25.38 17.34
CA GLU A 340 -3.01 -25.42 18.80
C GLU A 340 -4.38 -25.46 19.49
N ALA A 341 -5.40 -24.88 18.85
CA ALA A 341 -6.72 -24.67 19.44
C ALA A 341 -7.86 -25.27 18.59
N ALA A 342 -7.56 -25.96 17.49
CA ALA A 342 -8.55 -26.62 16.62
C ALA A 342 -9.66 -25.66 16.16
N LEU A 343 -9.27 -24.42 15.81
CA LEU A 343 -10.17 -23.31 15.46
C LEU A 343 -11.17 -23.67 14.33
N PHE A 344 -10.72 -24.45 13.36
CA PHE A 344 -11.51 -24.89 12.20
C PHE A 344 -12.01 -26.35 12.30
N GLY A 345 -11.80 -27.00 13.44
CA GLY A 345 -12.05 -28.43 13.63
C GLY A 345 -10.77 -29.20 13.95
N ASP A 346 -10.85 -30.53 13.94
CA ASP A 346 -9.74 -31.43 14.31
C ASP A 346 -8.68 -31.60 13.20
N VAL A 347 -8.89 -30.96 12.04
CA VAL A 347 -8.00 -30.98 10.86
C VAL A 347 -7.71 -29.53 10.46
N VAL A 348 -6.42 -29.21 10.27
CA VAL A 348 -5.99 -27.90 9.76
C VAL A 348 -6.41 -27.77 8.28
N PRO A 349 -7.08 -26.69 7.85
CA PRO A 349 -7.46 -26.53 6.44
C PRO A 349 -6.22 -26.48 5.53
N PRO A 350 -6.04 -27.38 4.54
CA PRO A 350 -4.77 -27.47 3.81
C PRO A 350 -4.34 -26.18 3.11
N LYS A 351 -5.29 -25.40 2.59
CA LYS A 351 -5.02 -24.08 1.98
C LYS A 351 -4.44 -23.05 2.96
N LEU A 352 -4.65 -23.21 4.27
CA LEU A 352 -4.10 -22.31 5.30
C LEU A 352 -2.59 -22.55 5.51
N MET A 353 -2.10 -23.75 5.19
CA MET A 353 -0.68 -24.08 5.24
C MET A 353 0.11 -23.40 4.11
N SER A 354 -0.51 -23.19 2.95
CA SER A 354 0.08 -22.49 1.80
C SER A 354 0.48 -21.04 2.15
N PRO A 355 1.78 -20.67 2.08
CA PRO A 355 2.21 -19.29 2.31
C PRO A 355 1.50 -18.30 1.40
N PHE A 356 1.25 -17.09 1.91
CA PHE A 356 0.68 -15.96 1.20
C PHE A 356 -0.72 -16.16 0.58
N ILE A 357 -1.46 -17.21 0.95
CA ILE A 357 -2.82 -17.49 0.42
C ILE A 357 -3.85 -16.36 0.69
N LEU A 358 -3.55 -15.42 1.59
CA LEU A 358 -4.39 -14.28 1.97
C LEU A 358 -3.89 -12.92 1.42
N ARG A 359 -3.10 -12.94 0.33
CA ARG A 359 -2.27 -11.82 -0.21
C ARG A 359 -2.96 -10.50 -0.60
N ASP A 360 -4.27 -10.35 -0.43
CA ASP A 360 -5.05 -9.32 -1.13
C ASP A 360 -6.05 -8.61 -0.19
N SER A 361 -6.13 -7.28 -0.31
CA SER A 361 -7.11 -6.44 0.39
C SER A 361 -8.58 -6.78 0.05
N SER A 362 -8.84 -7.25 -1.17
CA SER A 362 -10.14 -7.81 -1.58
C SER A 362 -10.42 -9.16 -0.90
N HIS A 363 -9.37 -9.88 -0.45
CA HIS A 363 -9.43 -11.07 0.40
C HIS A 363 -9.36 -10.78 1.91
N VAL A 364 -8.96 -9.59 2.37
CA VAL A 364 -9.13 -9.16 3.78
C VAL A 364 -10.54 -8.63 4.02
N SER A 365 -11.02 -7.72 3.16
CA SER A 365 -12.46 -7.40 3.08
C SER A 365 -13.29 -8.62 2.64
N GLY A 366 -12.66 -9.52 1.88
CA GLY A 366 -13.15 -10.84 1.50
C GLY A 366 -13.20 -11.83 2.67
N ALA A 367 -12.31 -11.78 3.66
CA ALA A 367 -12.37 -12.65 4.83
C ALA A 367 -13.65 -12.36 5.62
N SER A 368 -14.01 -11.09 5.78
CA SER A 368 -15.31 -10.66 6.31
C SER A 368 -16.52 -11.07 5.44
N ARG A 369 -16.29 -11.58 4.22
CA ARG A 369 -17.30 -12.04 3.25
C ARG A 369 -17.35 -13.57 3.11
N TYR A 370 -16.21 -14.26 3.16
CA TYR A 370 -16.05 -15.72 3.21
C TYR A 370 -16.54 -16.29 4.54
N LEU A 371 -16.23 -15.61 5.67
CA LEU A 371 -16.86 -15.88 6.98
C LEU A 371 -18.39 -15.68 6.98
N THR A 372 -18.94 -15.05 5.93
CA THR A 372 -20.37 -14.83 5.73
C THR A 372 -20.97 -15.79 4.68
N ARG A 373 -20.16 -16.57 3.94
CA ARG A 373 -20.62 -17.46 2.85
C ARG A 373 -20.57 -18.97 3.15
N PHE A 374 -19.86 -19.43 4.19
CA PHE A 374 -19.90 -20.83 4.65
C PHE A 374 -21.19 -21.15 5.45
N ASN A 375 -22.34 -21.13 4.77
CA ASN A 375 -23.65 -21.00 5.41
C ASN A 375 -24.34 -22.33 5.82
N SER A 376 -23.65 -23.47 5.75
CA SER A 376 -24.19 -24.79 6.16
C SER A 376 -23.81 -25.22 7.59
N CYS A 377 -22.68 -24.74 8.13
CA CYS A 377 -22.18 -25.14 9.46
C CYS A 377 -22.35 -24.05 10.55
N TRP A 378 -23.21 -23.04 10.33
CA TRP A 378 -23.21 -21.82 11.15
C TRP A 378 -24.10 -21.85 12.42
N LYS A 379 -24.94 -22.88 12.61
CA LYS A 379 -25.91 -22.89 13.73
C LYS A 379 -25.28 -23.03 15.13
N GLN A 380 -24.11 -23.67 15.28
CA GLN A 380 -23.44 -23.82 16.59
C GLN A 380 -22.40 -22.73 16.90
N THR A 381 -21.79 -22.09 15.90
CA THR A 381 -20.76 -21.05 16.08
C THR A 381 -21.34 -19.68 16.49
N LYS A 382 -22.65 -19.48 16.27
CA LYS A 382 -23.42 -18.24 16.51
C LYS A 382 -23.55 -17.81 18.00
N ARG A 383 -22.87 -18.52 18.92
CA ARG A 383 -22.74 -18.16 20.34
C ARG A 383 -21.34 -17.62 20.69
N SER A 384 -20.26 -18.05 20.04
CA SER A 384 -18.87 -17.59 20.33
C SER A 384 -18.49 -16.33 19.55
N LEU A 385 -18.92 -16.21 18.29
CA LEU A 385 -18.62 -15.05 17.45
C LEU A 385 -19.40 -13.79 17.84
N ARG A 386 -20.26 -13.87 18.86
CA ARG A 386 -20.93 -12.70 19.44
C ARG A 386 -19.95 -11.89 20.30
N ASP A 387 -19.00 -12.56 20.94
CA ASP A 387 -18.01 -11.95 21.83
C ASP A 387 -16.85 -11.32 21.02
N ILE A 388 -16.44 -11.97 19.93
CA ILE A 388 -15.50 -11.38 18.95
C ILE A 388 -16.11 -10.14 18.25
N LYS A 389 -17.44 -10.08 18.13
CA LYS A 389 -18.15 -8.88 17.65
C LYS A 389 -18.26 -7.76 18.70
N TYR A 390 -17.84 -8.01 19.94
CA TYR A 390 -17.58 -6.98 20.96
C TYR A 390 -16.12 -6.51 20.96
N PHE A 391 -15.15 -7.38 20.59
CA PHE A 391 -13.75 -6.98 20.36
C PHE A 391 -13.61 -5.95 19.22
N LEU A 392 -14.42 -6.06 18.17
CA LEU A 392 -14.46 -5.09 17.07
C LEU A 392 -15.53 -4.01 17.33
N GLY A 393 -15.11 -2.91 17.97
CA GLY A 393 -15.97 -1.87 18.53
C GLY A 393 -17.07 -1.31 17.62
N ASN A 394 -18.32 -1.46 18.08
CA ASN A 394 -19.52 -0.65 17.82
C ASN A 394 -19.60 0.18 16.51
N LYS A 395 -19.63 -0.47 15.33
CA LYS A 395 -20.05 0.18 14.08
C LYS A 395 -21.58 0.43 14.01
N ARG A 396 -22.05 1.40 14.81
CA ARG A 396 -23.34 2.10 14.58
C ARG A 396 -23.26 3.63 14.61
N ALA A 397 -22.19 4.23 15.15
CA ALA A 397 -21.96 5.68 15.03
C ALA A 397 -21.51 6.09 13.61
N HIS A 398 -20.46 5.45 13.08
CA HIS A 398 -19.83 5.87 11.81
C HIS A 398 -20.53 5.43 10.51
N CYS A 399 -21.56 4.58 10.57
CA CYS A 399 -22.22 4.06 9.35
C CYS A 399 -23.34 4.95 8.79
N ARG A 400 -23.55 6.17 9.31
CA ARG A 400 -24.53 7.13 8.78
C ARG A 400 -23.93 8.22 7.87
N ALA A 401 -22.61 8.38 7.86
CA ALA A 401 -21.89 9.33 6.98
C ALA A 401 -21.47 8.74 5.61
N LEU A 402 -21.64 7.42 5.41
CA LEU A 402 -21.18 6.69 4.21
C LEU A 402 -22.35 5.96 3.51
N ARG A 403 -23.49 6.63 3.37
CA ARG A 403 -24.68 6.13 2.64
C ARG A 403 -25.28 7.11 1.62
N HIS A 404 -24.59 8.21 1.35
CA HIS A 404 -24.65 8.91 0.07
C HIS A 404 -23.26 8.79 -0.58
N TYR A 405 -23.18 9.02 -1.89
CA TYR A 405 -21.99 8.77 -2.73
C TYR A 405 -21.60 7.29 -2.93
N CYS A 406 -22.51 6.54 -3.58
CA CYS A 406 -22.13 5.40 -4.42
C CYS A 406 -22.62 5.65 -5.86
N HIS A 407 -21.82 6.33 -6.67
CA HIS A 407 -21.72 6.17 -8.13
C HIS A 407 -20.37 6.81 -8.58
N PRO A 408 -19.80 6.40 -9.74
CA PRO A 408 -18.34 6.36 -9.93
C PRO A 408 -17.72 7.73 -10.18
N TRP A 409 -16.49 7.92 -9.69
CA TRP A 409 -15.66 9.11 -9.94
C TRP A 409 -14.17 8.78 -10.08
N SER A 410 -13.50 9.58 -10.91
CA SER A 410 -12.05 9.57 -11.16
C SER A 410 -11.22 9.90 -9.91
N PRO A 411 -9.92 9.54 -9.88
CA PRO A 411 -9.02 9.88 -8.78
C PRO A 411 -8.89 11.40 -8.64
N SER A 412 -9.33 11.92 -7.50
CA SER A 412 -9.06 13.27 -7.03
C SER A 412 -8.35 13.18 -5.68
N ILE A 413 -7.19 13.83 -5.58
CA ILE A 413 -6.33 13.76 -4.39
C ILE A 413 -6.98 14.56 -3.26
N SER A 414 -7.20 13.93 -2.11
CA SER A 414 -7.74 14.58 -0.91
C SER A 414 -6.65 14.78 0.13
N CYS A 415 -6.10 16.00 0.19
CA CYS A 415 -5.26 16.44 1.30
C CYS A 415 -6.11 16.56 2.59
N TRP A 416 -5.56 16.12 3.72
CA TRP A 416 -6.17 16.29 5.05
C TRP A 416 -5.39 17.35 5.84
N ASP A 417 -5.99 18.53 6.01
CA ASP A 417 -5.41 19.64 6.78
C ASP A 417 -5.55 19.38 8.29
N PHE A 418 -4.42 19.18 8.97
CA PHE A 418 -4.35 19.02 10.43
C PHE A 418 -3.82 20.30 11.07
N ARG A 419 -4.72 21.19 11.48
CA ARG A 419 -4.39 22.35 12.34
C ARG A 419 -4.77 22.09 13.79
N HIS A 420 -3.79 22.23 14.69
CA HIS A 420 -4.04 22.36 16.12
C HIS A 420 -4.71 23.71 16.43
N PRO A 421 -5.68 23.75 17.37
CA PRO A 421 -6.20 25.00 17.90
C PRO A 421 -5.32 25.51 19.04
N GLN A 422 -4.98 26.79 19.01
CA GLN A 422 -4.52 27.50 20.21
C GLN A 422 -5.13 28.90 20.28
N GLU A 423 -5.24 29.36 21.53
CA GLU A 423 -5.64 30.68 21.98
C GLU A 423 -7.09 31.13 21.74
N SER A 424 -7.50 32.02 22.64
CA SER A 424 -8.87 32.47 22.87
C SER A 424 -8.89 33.99 22.91
N TRP A 425 -10.03 34.63 22.62
CA TRP A 425 -10.73 35.55 23.55
C TRP A 425 -11.90 36.29 22.87
N LYS A 426 -12.79 36.86 23.71
CA LYS A 426 -13.82 37.89 23.45
C LYS A 426 -15.04 37.50 22.59
N ARG A 427 -16.20 37.49 23.28
CA ARG A 427 -17.57 37.55 22.73
C ARG A 427 -17.86 38.93 22.11
N HIS A 428 -18.78 38.99 21.14
CA HIS A 428 -19.94 39.91 21.00
C HIS A 428 -20.86 39.31 19.90
N SER A 429 -22.05 38.76 20.19
CA SER A 429 -23.37 39.42 20.05
C SER A 429 -23.54 40.25 18.75
N SER A 430 -24.52 40.02 17.86
CA SER A 430 -25.94 39.69 18.13
C SER A 430 -26.79 39.23 16.92
N LYS A 431 -27.92 38.51 17.19
CA LYS A 431 -29.28 38.56 16.54
C LYS A 431 -29.43 38.40 14.99
N ARG A 432 -30.12 37.36 14.47
CA ARG A 432 -31.56 37.27 14.01
C ARG A 432 -31.90 38.09 12.72
N GLY A 433 -32.77 37.68 11.78
CA GLY A 433 -33.60 36.46 11.56
C GLY A 433 -33.02 35.50 10.49
N ARG A 434 -33.70 34.48 9.93
CA ARG A 434 -35.13 34.22 9.60
C ARG A 434 -35.73 35.19 8.54
N GLU A 435 -36.67 34.84 7.67
CA GLU A 435 -37.54 33.65 7.39
C GLU A 435 -37.69 33.51 5.83
N GLU A 436 -37.97 32.39 5.13
CA GLU A 436 -37.82 30.92 5.38
C GLU A 436 -37.92 30.11 4.02
N VAL A 437 -38.70 29.00 3.95
CA VAL A 437 -39.17 28.09 2.83
C VAL A 437 -38.84 28.47 1.34
N GLY A 438 -38.47 27.55 0.43
CA GLY A 438 -38.33 26.08 0.51
C GLY A 438 -38.02 25.36 -0.84
N ASP A 439 -38.18 24.03 -0.84
CA ASP A 439 -37.78 23.02 -1.85
C ASP A 439 -37.86 23.36 -3.37
N SER A 440 -36.75 23.18 -4.11
CA SER A 440 -36.66 22.09 -5.11
C SER A 440 -35.26 21.91 -5.72
N ILE A 441 -34.91 20.65 -5.91
CA ILE A 441 -33.62 20.07 -6.27
C ILE A 441 -33.23 20.25 -7.76
N ARG A 442 -31.91 20.45 -8.00
CA ARG A 442 -31.07 20.12 -9.20
C ARG A 442 -30.79 21.13 -10.34
N TRP A 443 -29.48 21.14 -10.66
CA TRP A 443 -28.77 21.41 -11.93
C TRP A 443 -28.36 22.86 -12.33
N ARG A 444 -27.02 22.99 -12.49
CA ARG A 444 -26.23 23.86 -13.41
C ARG A 444 -26.67 25.32 -13.61
N VAL A 445 -25.91 26.29 -13.09
CA VAL A 445 -24.69 26.87 -13.72
C VAL A 445 -25.00 27.70 -14.97
N VAL A 446 -24.96 29.04 -14.83
CA VAL A 446 -24.06 29.97 -15.58
C VAL A 446 -24.12 31.37 -14.95
N ARG A 447 -22.98 31.79 -14.38
CA ARG A 447 -22.31 33.10 -14.48
C ARG A 447 -23.15 34.34 -14.89
N ALA A 448 -23.38 35.27 -13.95
CA ALA A 448 -23.41 36.72 -14.24
C ALA A 448 -22.99 37.55 -13.00
N LEU A 449 -21.85 38.23 -13.10
CA LEU A 449 -21.38 39.23 -12.12
C LEU A 449 -22.16 40.54 -12.30
N ARG A 450 -22.48 41.27 -11.21
CA ARG A 450 -21.93 42.63 -10.95
C ARG A 450 -22.59 43.40 -9.79
N LYS A 451 -21.72 44.13 -9.07
CA LYS A 451 -21.99 45.26 -8.15
C LYS A 451 -22.71 44.91 -6.84
N VAL A 452 -22.39 45.56 -5.72
CA VAL A 452 -21.30 46.54 -5.51
C VAL A 452 -19.99 45.81 -5.21
#